data_AF-A0A5B0PSP8-F1
#
_entry.id   AF-A0A5B0PSP8-F1
#
_cell.length_a   1.000
_cell.length_b   1.000
_cell.length_c   1.000
_cell.angle_alpha   90.00
_cell.angle_beta   90.00
_cell.angle_gamma   90.00
#
_symmetry.space_group_name_H-M   'P 1'
#
loop_
_entity.id
_entity.type
_entity.pdbx_description
1 polymer ?
#
loop_
_entity_poly.entity_id
_entity_poly.type
_entity_poly.pdbx_seq_one_letter_code
_entity_poly.pdbx_strand_id
1 'polypeptide(L)'
;MATEEEAVVPTNQRSSWTSFLKSIATFSGDLSSLTAPSFILSPTSLCEFPSYWGEPHREFAAISTGKNPEERMILTLRWFISTLKGQFTRRETQTGTEKKPLNPILGELFLGSWNSGPSTDENSTGELRLWTEQVSHHPPVSAYCLINAKAGVSYQGHCGQKTSFSGKSVIVKQVGHGLLRIKLPDNTIESYLITLPKLRIEGLWMASPYIELTENSHIQSSSGYHTVLEFKGKGTGKVDWNNKHRGSQADSFSPFFGMDDEQVIFRGRRIHLRRRYTVSRRSHPG
;
A
#
# COMPACT_ATOMS: atom_id res chain seq x y z
N MET A 1 -6.73 30.39 -6.07
CA MET A 1 -5.90 30.12 -7.27
C MET A 1 -4.65 29.41 -6.78
N ALA A 2 -4.66 28.08 -6.81
CA ALA A 2 -3.42 27.31 -6.67
C ALA A 2 -2.82 27.21 -8.08
N THR A 3 -1.56 27.59 -8.22
CA THR A 3 -0.80 27.43 -9.46
C THR A 3 -0.58 25.94 -9.68
N GLU A 4 -1.11 25.40 -10.77
CA GLU A 4 -0.73 24.09 -11.30
C GLU A 4 0.76 24.15 -11.66
N GLU A 5 1.63 23.59 -10.83
CA GLU A 5 2.99 23.25 -11.28
C GLU A 5 2.85 22.02 -12.20
N GLU A 6 2.65 22.28 -13.50
CA GLU A 6 2.87 21.27 -14.52
C GLU A 6 4.29 20.74 -14.35
N ALA A 7 4.45 19.41 -14.24
CA ALA A 7 5.75 18.78 -14.34
C ALA A 7 6.27 18.95 -15.79
N VAL A 8 6.84 20.11 -16.09
CA VAL A 8 7.42 20.43 -17.39
C VAL A 8 8.70 19.61 -17.52
N VAL A 9 8.68 18.63 -18.44
CA VAL A 9 9.88 17.86 -18.81
C VAL A 9 11.05 18.83 -19.00
N PRO A 10 12.15 18.67 -18.22
CA PRO A 10 13.30 19.56 -18.34
C PRO A 10 13.75 19.66 -19.79
N THR A 11 14.05 20.87 -20.28
CA THR A 11 14.31 21.12 -21.71
C THR A 11 15.42 20.21 -22.27
N ASN A 12 16.44 19.92 -21.46
CA ASN A 12 17.55 19.02 -21.80
C ASN A 12 17.20 17.51 -21.77
N GLN A 13 16.04 17.13 -21.25
CA GLN A 13 15.58 15.73 -21.17
C GLN A 13 14.42 15.39 -22.13
N ARG A 14 13.93 16.35 -22.94
CA ARG A 14 12.81 16.14 -23.89
C ARG A 14 13.07 15.02 -24.91
N SER A 15 14.29 14.90 -25.42
CA SER A 15 14.66 13.84 -26.35
C SER A 15 14.65 12.45 -25.70
N SER A 16 15.14 12.37 -24.46
CA SER A 16 15.11 11.17 -23.62
C SER A 16 13.67 10.76 -23.29
N TRP A 17 12.82 11.71 -22.93
CA TRP A 17 11.38 11.47 -22.70
C TRP A 17 10.66 10.95 -23.94
N THR A 18 10.90 11.58 -25.10
CA THR A 18 10.31 11.14 -26.37
C THR A 18 10.74 9.71 -26.71
N SER A 19 12.00 9.37 -26.44
CA SER A 19 12.54 8.02 -26.67
C SER A 19 11.93 6.99 -25.72
N PHE A 20 11.72 7.37 -24.46
CA PHE A 20 11.03 6.56 -23.46
C PHE A 20 9.55 6.32 -23.83
N LEU A 21 8.82 7.34 -24.29
CA LEU A 21 7.43 7.14 -24.75
C LEU A 21 7.35 6.23 -25.98
N LYS A 22 8.31 6.33 -26.91
CA LYS A 22 8.40 5.42 -28.06
C LYS A 22 8.69 3.98 -27.64
N SER A 23 9.55 3.77 -26.63
CA SER A 23 9.81 2.41 -26.12
C SER A 23 8.56 1.85 -25.44
N ILE A 24 7.87 2.62 -24.60
CA ILE A 24 6.57 2.24 -24.01
C ILE A 24 5.56 1.80 -25.09
N ALA A 25 5.46 2.55 -26.19
CA ALA A 25 4.50 2.25 -27.27
C ALA A 25 4.81 0.96 -28.04
N THR A 26 6.05 0.48 -27.99
CA THR A 26 6.53 -0.67 -28.79
C THR A 26 6.96 -1.86 -27.94
N PHE A 27 6.96 -1.73 -26.61
CA PHE A 27 7.54 -2.71 -25.71
C PHE A 27 6.51 -3.71 -25.18
N SER A 28 6.91 -4.99 -25.18
CA SER A 28 6.07 -6.12 -24.78
C SER A 28 6.65 -6.93 -23.60
N GLY A 29 7.66 -6.38 -22.89
CA GLY A 29 8.37 -7.06 -21.78
C GLY A 29 8.09 -6.45 -20.40
N ASP A 30 9.03 -6.62 -19.46
CA ASP A 30 8.94 -6.06 -18.11
C ASP A 30 9.52 -4.63 -18.01
N LEU A 31 8.75 -3.69 -17.47
CA LEU A 31 9.11 -2.29 -17.21
C LEU A 31 10.43 -2.14 -16.42
N SER A 32 10.79 -3.13 -15.60
CA SER A 32 12.08 -3.11 -14.88
C SER A 32 13.27 -2.97 -15.84
N SER A 33 13.20 -3.56 -17.04
CA SER A 33 14.26 -3.50 -18.06
C SER A 33 14.24 -2.24 -18.94
N LEU A 34 13.17 -1.41 -18.86
CA LEU A 34 13.13 -0.14 -19.58
C LEU A 34 13.89 0.94 -18.80
N THR A 35 14.90 1.54 -19.43
CA THR A 35 15.62 2.69 -18.90
C THR A 35 14.70 3.90 -18.90
N ALA A 36 14.34 4.37 -17.71
CA ALA A 36 13.56 5.57 -17.51
C ALA A 36 14.51 6.79 -17.38
N PRO A 37 14.13 7.98 -17.90
CA PRO A 37 14.91 9.19 -17.71
C PRO A 37 15.07 9.54 -16.23
N SER A 38 16.21 10.13 -15.85
CA SER A 38 16.57 10.33 -14.44
C SER A 38 15.57 11.20 -13.66
N PHE A 39 14.86 12.12 -14.32
CA PHE A 39 13.89 13.00 -13.67
C PHE A 39 12.66 12.25 -13.13
N ILE A 40 12.34 11.07 -13.68
CA ILE A 40 11.25 10.20 -13.21
C ILE A 40 11.73 9.05 -12.32
N LEU A 41 12.99 9.05 -11.89
CA LEU A 41 13.51 8.06 -10.94
C LEU A 41 13.32 8.54 -9.50
N SER A 42 12.89 7.63 -8.64
CA SER A 42 12.85 7.84 -7.19
C SER A 42 14.14 7.31 -6.55
N PRO A 43 14.68 7.97 -5.50
CA PRO A 43 15.81 7.44 -4.74
C PRO A 43 15.41 6.29 -3.79
N THR A 44 14.13 5.93 -3.71
CA THR A 44 13.60 4.89 -2.81
C THR A 44 13.66 3.51 -3.46
N SER A 45 14.19 2.53 -2.73
CA SER A 45 14.18 1.12 -3.13
C SER A 45 12.79 0.50 -2.97
N LEU A 46 12.40 -0.42 -3.86
CA LEU A 46 11.19 -1.23 -3.66
C LEU A 46 11.23 -2.05 -2.36
N CYS A 47 12.43 -2.36 -1.82
CA CYS A 47 12.58 -3.06 -0.55
C CYS A 47 12.06 -2.22 0.64
N GLU A 48 11.93 -0.89 0.49
CA GLU A 48 11.35 -0.01 1.50
C GLU A 48 9.81 0.01 1.48
N PHE A 49 9.17 -0.41 0.38
CA PHE A 49 7.71 -0.27 0.20
C PHE A 49 6.89 -1.02 1.24
N PRO A 50 7.29 -2.21 1.73
CA PRO A 50 6.59 -2.86 2.84
C PRO A 50 6.52 -2.03 4.13
N SER A 51 7.32 -0.95 4.28
CA SER A 51 7.17 0.00 5.39
C SER A 51 5.80 0.69 5.43
N TYR A 52 5.11 0.83 4.30
CA TYR A 52 3.78 1.40 4.24
C TYR A 52 2.72 0.56 4.97
N TRP A 53 2.95 -0.75 5.15
CA TRP A 53 2.10 -1.60 6.02
C TRP A 53 2.21 -1.21 7.50
N GLY A 54 3.38 -0.71 7.91
CA GLY A 54 3.70 -0.37 9.28
C GLY A 54 3.40 1.09 9.67
N GLU A 55 3.21 1.99 8.70
CA GLU A 55 2.86 3.39 8.99
C GLU A 55 1.66 3.53 9.95
N PRO A 56 0.49 2.90 9.70
CA PRO A 56 -0.64 2.91 10.62
C PRO A 56 -0.45 1.85 11.75
N HIS A 57 0.70 1.87 12.43
CA HIS A 57 1.06 0.91 13.48
C HIS A 57 0.04 0.84 14.63
N ARG A 58 -0.65 1.96 14.93
CA ARG A 58 -1.72 2.00 15.93
C ARG A 58 -2.97 1.28 15.46
N GLU A 59 -3.40 1.51 14.22
CA GLU A 59 -4.48 0.74 13.59
C GLU A 59 -4.14 -0.74 13.52
N PHE A 60 -2.89 -1.07 13.16
CA PHE A 60 -2.41 -2.46 13.10
C PHE A 60 -2.54 -3.16 14.45
N ALA A 61 -2.08 -2.50 15.52
CA ALA A 61 -2.20 -3.04 16.87
C ALA A 61 -3.66 -3.12 17.34
N ALA A 62 -4.51 -2.16 16.96
CA ALA A 62 -5.92 -2.14 17.33
C ALA A 62 -6.70 -3.34 16.79
N ILE A 63 -6.22 -4.04 15.77
CA ILE A 63 -6.90 -5.22 15.20
C ILE A 63 -7.22 -6.27 16.28
N SER A 64 -6.31 -6.50 17.24
CA SER A 64 -6.53 -7.50 18.29
C SER A 64 -7.50 -7.07 19.39
N THR A 65 -7.93 -5.80 19.42
CA THR A 65 -8.89 -5.31 20.43
C THR A 65 -10.35 -5.63 20.10
N GLY A 66 -10.64 -6.14 18.89
CA GLY A 66 -12.00 -6.51 18.48
C GLY A 66 -12.53 -7.70 19.28
N LYS A 67 -13.71 -7.54 19.89
CA LYS A 67 -14.28 -8.51 20.84
C LYS A 67 -14.82 -9.76 20.17
N ASN A 68 -15.28 -9.63 18.94
CA ASN A 68 -15.84 -10.70 18.11
C ASN A 68 -15.20 -10.67 16.71
N PRO A 69 -15.36 -11.74 15.90
CA PRO A 69 -14.73 -11.81 14.59
C PRO A 69 -15.20 -10.70 13.62
N GLU A 70 -16.44 -10.20 13.76
CA GLU A 70 -16.93 -9.08 12.96
C GLU A 70 -16.14 -7.79 13.23
N GLU A 71 -15.99 -7.43 14.51
CA GLU A 71 -15.22 -6.26 14.94
C GLU A 71 -13.76 -6.34 14.47
N ARG A 72 -13.14 -7.53 14.56
CA ARG A 72 -11.76 -7.74 14.08
C ARG A 72 -11.64 -7.62 12.57
N MET A 73 -12.64 -8.08 11.80
CA MET A 73 -12.70 -7.86 10.35
C MET A 73 -12.78 -6.37 10.02
N ILE A 74 -13.62 -5.59 10.71
CA ILE A 74 -13.73 -4.14 10.50
C ILE A 74 -12.42 -3.42 10.82
N LEU A 75 -11.75 -3.80 11.92
CA LEU A 75 -10.46 -3.22 12.30
C LEU A 75 -9.35 -3.59 11.31
N THR A 76 -9.36 -4.83 10.79
CA THR A 76 -8.45 -5.28 9.73
C THR A 76 -8.67 -4.46 8.45
N LEU A 77 -9.92 -4.26 8.05
CA LEU A 77 -10.27 -3.41 6.91
C LEU A 77 -9.82 -1.96 7.11
N ARG A 78 -10.08 -1.38 8.28
CA ARG A 78 -9.64 -0.02 8.62
C ARG A 78 -8.12 0.12 8.53
N TRP A 79 -7.37 -0.83 9.08
CA TRP A 79 -5.91 -0.84 8.94
C TRP A 79 -5.51 -0.92 7.47
N PHE A 80 -6.05 -1.87 6.71
CA PHE A 80 -5.73 -2.05 5.29
C PHE A 80 -5.96 -0.77 4.48
N ILE A 81 -7.15 -0.15 4.61
CA ILE A 81 -7.47 1.12 3.95
C ILE A 81 -6.48 2.23 4.34
N SER A 82 -6.09 2.29 5.62
CA SER A 82 -5.12 3.28 6.12
C SER A 82 -3.72 3.16 5.51
N THR A 83 -3.38 2.00 4.90
CA THR A 83 -2.10 1.79 4.20
C THR A 83 -2.13 2.30 2.75
N LEU A 84 -3.30 2.39 2.12
CA LEU A 84 -3.43 2.69 0.68
C LEU A 84 -2.83 4.04 0.29
N LYS A 85 -3.01 5.07 1.14
CA LYS A 85 -2.45 6.41 0.90
C LYS A 85 -0.91 6.37 0.87
N GLY A 86 -0.29 5.70 1.83
CA GLY A 86 1.17 5.52 1.89
C GLY A 86 1.69 4.77 0.67
N GLN A 87 1.02 3.67 0.31
CA GLN A 87 1.39 2.79 -0.80
C GLN A 87 1.32 3.48 -2.18
N PHE A 88 0.28 4.28 -2.43
CA PHE A 88 -0.11 4.65 -3.80
C PHE A 88 -0.14 6.14 -4.13
N THR A 89 -0.18 7.04 -3.15
CA THR A 89 -0.23 8.49 -3.44
C THR A 89 0.89 9.28 -2.79
N ARG A 90 1.68 8.68 -1.88
CA ARG A 90 2.73 9.39 -1.17
C ARG A 90 3.78 10.01 -2.10
N ARG A 91 4.16 9.32 -3.18
CA ARG A 91 5.21 9.81 -4.11
C ARG A 91 4.69 10.98 -4.94
N GLU A 92 3.46 10.88 -5.44
CA GLU A 92 2.76 11.96 -6.11
C GLU A 92 2.63 13.19 -5.19
N THR A 93 2.13 13.00 -3.96
CA THR A 93 1.95 14.11 -2.99
C THR A 93 3.27 14.74 -2.50
N GLN A 94 4.37 13.99 -2.44
CA GLN A 94 5.66 14.50 -1.96
C GLN A 94 6.57 15.04 -3.07
N THR A 95 6.44 14.53 -4.29
CA THR A 95 7.36 14.86 -5.40
C THR A 95 6.65 15.47 -6.61
N GLY A 96 5.34 15.72 -6.50
CA GLY A 96 4.48 16.26 -7.55
C GLY A 96 4.08 15.25 -8.64
N THR A 97 4.80 14.13 -8.75
CA THR A 97 4.58 13.09 -9.77
C THR A 97 4.94 11.70 -9.26
N GLU A 98 4.38 10.65 -9.83
CA GLU A 98 4.83 9.28 -9.55
C GLU A 98 6.23 9.03 -10.17
N LYS A 99 7.11 8.33 -9.45
CA LYS A 99 8.48 8.09 -9.89
C LYS A 99 8.83 6.61 -9.82
N LYS A 100 9.55 6.11 -10.83
CA LYS A 100 10.03 4.73 -10.88
C LYS A 100 11.01 4.48 -9.72
N PRO A 101 10.68 3.58 -8.76
CA PRO A 101 11.58 3.24 -7.65
C PRO A 101 12.79 2.43 -8.13
N LEU A 102 13.82 2.37 -7.28
CA LEU A 102 14.99 1.54 -7.53
C LEU A 102 14.61 0.07 -7.44
N ASN A 103 15.12 -0.74 -8.39
CA ASN A 103 14.98 -2.19 -8.35
C ASN A 103 15.99 -2.75 -7.32
N PRO A 104 15.55 -3.44 -6.27
CA PRO A 104 16.44 -3.90 -5.22
C PRO A 104 17.39 -4.99 -5.73
N ILE A 105 18.60 -5.04 -5.17
CA ILE A 105 19.54 -6.14 -5.43
C ILE A 105 19.12 -7.39 -4.67
N LEU A 106 19.52 -8.58 -5.14
CA LEU A 106 19.24 -9.83 -4.41
C LEU A 106 19.86 -9.77 -3.00
N GLY A 107 19.09 -10.12 -1.98
CA GLY A 107 19.50 -10.08 -0.57
C GLY A 107 19.48 -8.69 0.07
N GLU A 108 19.02 -7.65 -0.64
CA GLU A 108 18.84 -6.33 -0.05
C GLU A 108 17.86 -6.38 1.12
N LEU A 109 18.23 -5.79 2.26
CA LEU A 109 17.43 -5.77 3.49
C LEU A 109 16.95 -4.36 3.80
N PHE A 110 15.70 -4.26 4.25
CA PHE A 110 15.16 -3.07 4.89
C PHE A 110 14.51 -3.42 6.22
N LEU A 111 14.91 -2.71 7.28
CA LEU A 111 14.41 -2.93 8.64
C LEU A 111 13.68 -1.68 9.14
N GLY A 112 12.51 -1.87 9.74
CA GLY A 112 11.68 -0.78 10.27
C GLY A 112 11.23 -1.05 11.70
N SER A 113 11.03 0.02 12.47
CA SER A 113 10.41 -0.04 13.80
C SER A 113 9.53 1.19 14.04
N TRP A 114 8.36 0.96 14.63
CA TRP A 114 7.43 2.01 15.07
C TRP A 114 7.07 1.79 16.53
N ASN A 115 7.37 2.78 17.36
CA ASN A 115 7.02 2.78 18.78
C ASN A 115 5.79 3.65 19.02
N SER A 116 4.80 3.09 19.72
CA SER A 116 3.58 3.80 20.09
C SER A 116 3.70 4.68 21.34
N GLY A 117 4.86 4.70 21.98
CA GLY A 117 5.15 5.40 23.23
C GLY A 117 6.16 4.62 24.08
N PRO A 118 6.61 5.16 25.23
CA PRO A 118 7.47 4.45 26.18
C PRO A 118 6.83 3.12 26.61
N SER A 119 7.65 2.11 26.91
CA SER A 119 7.16 0.79 27.36
C SER A 119 6.39 0.84 28.69
N THR A 120 6.60 1.89 29.48
CA THR A 120 5.95 2.16 30.77
C THR A 120 4.57 2.81 30.63
N ASP A 121 4.19 3.27 29.44
CA ASP A 121 2.86 3.82 29.20
C ASP A 121 1.86 2.67 29.03
N GLU A 122 0.85 2.62 29.90
CA GLU A 122 -0.25 1.65 29.81
C GLU A 122 -1.00 1.75 28.48
N ASN A 123 -1.05 2.93 27.87
CA ASN A 123 -1.67 3.16 26.56
C ASN A 123 -0.77 2.78 25.37
N SER A 124 0.48 2.37 25.62
CA SER A 124 1.39 1.95 24.55
C SER A 124 0.88 0.68 23.91
N THR A 125 0.65 0.71 22.59
CA THR A 125 0.29 -0.47 21.80
C THR A 125 1.48 -1.39 21.48
N GLY A 126 2.67 -1.11 22.03
CA GLY A 126 3.90 -1.87 21.81
C GLY A 126 4.66 -1.48 20.54
N GLU A 127 5.86 -2.04 20.39
CA GLU A 127 6.69 -1.86 19.21
C GLU A 127 6.19 -2.73 18.06
N LEU A 128 6.04 -2.13 16.88
CA LEU A 128 5.89 -2.84 15.62
C LEU A 128 7.24 -2.91 14.92
N ARG A 129 7.73 -4.11 14.62
CA ARG A 129 8.97 -4.33 13.86
C ARG A 129 8.66 -4.82 12.45
N LEU A 130 9.47 -4.42 11.49
CA LEU A 130 9.43 -4.84 10.09
C LEU A 130 10.80 -5.39 9.68
N TRP A 131 10.76 -6.50 8.96
CA TRP A 131 11.85 -7.01 8.14
C TRP A 131 11.36 -7.12 6.70
N THR A 132 12.14 -6.61 5.76
CA THR A 132 11.98 -6.85 4.33
C THR A 132 13.28 -7.38 3.76
N GLU A 133 13.18 -8.33 2.84
CA GLU A 133 14.30 -8.86 2.07
C GLU A 133 13.92 -9.01 0.60
N GLN A 134 14.81 -8.60 -0.31
CA GLN A 134 14.70 -8.95 -1.71
C GLN A 134 15.12 -10.41 -1.93
N VAL A 135 14.14 -11.32 -1.99
CA VAL A 135 14.37 -12.76 -2.08
C VAL A 135 14.54 -13.28 -3.51
N SER A 136 14.24 -12.46 -4.52
CA SER A 136 14.45 -12.79 -5.93
C SER A 136 14.69 -11.52 -6.75
N HIS A 137 15.58 -11.58 -7.74
CA HIS A 137 15.85 -10.47 -8.66
C HIS A 137 15.22 -10.68 -10.05
N HIS A 138 15.08 -11.94 -10.50
CA HIS A 138 14.48 -12.28 -11.78
C HIS A 138 13.51 -13.47 -11.64
N PRO A 139 12.19 -13.23 -11.47
CA PRO A 139 11.54 -11.93 -11.37
C PRO A 139 11.78 -11.23 -10.01
N PRO A 140 11.64 -9.89 -9.92
CA PRO A 140 11.83 -9.17 -8.67
C PRO A 140 10.72 -9.51 -7.66
N VAL A 141 11.11 -9.97 -6.47
CA VAL A 141 10.21 -10.28 -5.35
C VAL A 141 10.86 -9.84 -4.04
N SER A 142 10.12 -9.07 -3.25
CA SER A 142 10.46 -8.77 -1.86
C SER A 142 9.54 -9.53 -0.92
N ALA A 143 10.11 -10.22 0.07
CA ALA A 143 9.37 -10.81 1.18
C ALA A 143 9.41 -9.87 2.38
N TYR A 144 8.35 -9.84 3.18
CA TYR A 144 8.26 -8.98 4.36
C TYR A 144 7.57 -9.67 5.54
N CYS A 145 7.94 -9.25 6.75
CA CYS A 145 7.36 -9.69 8.00
C CYS A 145 7.22 -8.50 8.96
N LEU A 146 6.01 -8.28 9.46
CA LEU A 146 5.69 -7.31 10.49
C LEU A 146 5.20 -8.03 11.75
N ILE A 147 5.71 -7.63 12.92
CA ILE A 147 5.34 -8.23 14.20
C ILE A 147 5.14 -7.15 15.25
N ASN A 148 3.96 -7.13 15.88
CA ASN A 148 3.73 -6.46 17.15
C ASN A 148 3.42 -7.53 18.22
N ALA A 149 4.44 -7.86 19.00
CA ALA A 149 4.35 -8.94 19.99
C ALA A 149 3.38 -8.59 21.14
N LYS A 150 3.34 -7.33 21.59
CA LYS A 150 2.44 -6.88 22.67
C LYS A 150 0.97 -6.98 22.25
N ALA A 151 0.67 -6.57 21.02
CA ALA A 151 -0.69 -6.64 20.48
C ALA A 151 -1.08 -8.07 20.03
N GLY A 152 -0.11 -8.98 19.88
CA GLY A 152 -0.37 -10.33 19.37
C GLY A 152 -0.76 -10.35 17.88
N VAL A 153 -0.30 -9.36 17.10
CA VAL A 153 -0.63 -9.21 15.68
C VAL A 153 0.64 -9.33 14.84
N SER A 154 0.57 -10.10 13.75
CA SER A 154 1.64 -10.21 12.76
C SER A 154 1.09 -10.16 11.34
N TYR A 155 1.90 -9.67 10.40
CA TYR A 155 1.57 -9.63 8.99
C TYR A 155 2.79 -10.00 8.16
N GLN A 156 2.69 -11.08 7.42
CA GLN A 156 3.78 -11.59 6.58
C GLN A 156 3.30 -11.75 5.16
N GLY A 157 4.18 -11.55 4.19
CA GLY A 157 3.80 -11.70 2.80
C GLY A 157 4.97 -11.51 1.87
N HIS A 158 4.65 -11.45 0.60
CA HIS A 158 5.61 -11.08 -0.43
C HIS A 158 4.90 -10.27 -1.50
N CYS A 159 5.66 -9.42 -2.17
CA CYS A 159 5.19 -8.67 -3.32
C CYS A 159 6.23 -8.74 -4.44
N GLY A 160 5.73 -9.01 -5.64
CA GLY A 160 6.41 -8.81 -6.91
C GLY A 160 5.49 -8.03 -7.83
N GLN A 161 6.02 -7.59 -8.96
CA GLN A 161 5.24 -6.84 -9.95
C GLN A 161 5.42 -7.48 -11.32
N LYS A 162 4.32 -7.58 -12.06
CA LYS A 162 4.33 -7.86 -13.49
C LYS A 162 3.72 -6.67 -14.20
N THR A 163 4.46 -6.10 -15.13
CA THR A 163 4.03 -4.92 -15.87
C THR A 163 3.65 -5.29 -17.31
N SER A 164 2.69 -4.58 -17.88
CA SER A 164 2.30 -4.69 -19.28
C SER A 164 1.77 -3.35 -19.78
N PHE A 165 1.81 -3.12 -21.09
CA PHE A 165 1.42 -1.84 -21.69
C PHE A 165 0.05 -1.95 -22.34
N SER A 166 -0.80 -0.94 -22.16
CA SER A 166 -2.15 -0.88 -22.74
C SER A 166 -2.40 0.52 -23.29
N GLY A 167 -2.08 0.73 -24.57
CA GLY A 167 -2.22 2.03 -25.21
C GLY A 167 -1.31 3.07 -24.55
N LYS A 168 -1.91 4.02 -23.82
CA LYS A 168 -1.18 5.13 -23.18
C LYS A 168 -0.77 4.86 -21.74
N SER A 169 -1.10 3.68 -21.22
CA SER A 169 -1.04 3.36 -19.80
C SER A 169 -0.12 2.18 -19.53
N VAL A 170 0.48 2.16 -18.33
CA VAL A 170 1.19 0.97 -17.83
C VAL A 170 0.29 0.26 -16.84
N ILE A 171 0.00 -1.01 -17.11
CA ILE A 171 -0.72 -1.88 -16.20
C ILE A 171 0.30 -2.58 -15.32
N VAL A 172 0.11 -2.51 -14.02
CA VAL A 172 0.94 -3.18 -13.03
C VAL A 172 0.05 -4.17 -12.29
N LYS A 173 0.34 -5.46 -12.47
CA LYS A 173 -0.25 -6.54 -11.70
C LYS A 173 0.65 -6.86 -10.53
N GLN A 174 0.15 -6.65 -9.31
CA GLN A 174 0.84 -7.10 -8.12
C GLN A 174 0.73 -8.63 -8.00
N VAL A 175 1.86 -9.28 -7.73
CA VAL A 175 1.96 -10.71 -7.53
C VAL A 175 2.32 -10.95 -6.07
N GLY A 176 1.54 -11.80 -5.40
CA GLY A 176 1.71 -12.10 -3.99
C GLY A 176 0.47 -11.76 -3.17
N HIS A 177 0.58 -11.98 -1.88
CA HIS A 177 -0.47 -11.77 -0.90
C HIS A 177 0.16 -11.55 0.47
N GLY A 178 -0.63 -11.03 1.39
CA GLY A 178 -0.28 -10.96 2.79
C GLY A 178 -1.15 -11.87 3.64
N LEU A 179 -0.59 -12.37 4.72
CA LEU A 179 -1.27 -13.17 5.72
C LEU A 179 -1.15 -12.46 7.06
N LEU A 180 -2.26 -11.89 7.53
CA LEU A 180 -2.38 -11.31 8.85
C LEU A 180 -2.79 -12.39 9.83
N ARG A 181 -2.17 -12.42 11.01
CA ARG A 181 -2.50 -13.36 12.09
C ARG A 181 -2.69 -12.60 13.40
N ILE A 182 -3.75 -12.96 14.12
CA ILE A 182 -4.07 -12.44 15.44
C ILE A 182 -4.03 -13.61 16.42
N LYS A 183 -3.27 -13.47 17.50
CA LYS A 183 -3.35 -14.37 18.65
C LYS A 183 -4.52 -13.97 19.54
N LEU A 184 -5.51 -14.84 19.67
CA LEU A 184 -6.70 -14.61 20.47
C LEU A 184 -6.46 -14.93 21.96
N PRO A 185 -7.33 -14.46 22.88
CA PRO A 185 -7.18 -14.72 24.33
C PRO A 185 -7.19 -16.21 24.71
N ASP A 186 -7.85 -17.05 23.92
CA ASP A 186 -7.87 -18.51 24.08
C ASP A 186 -6.63 -19.21 23.47
N ASN A 187 -5.63 -18.44 23.05
CA ASN A 187 -4.41 -18.88 22.35
C ASN A 187 -4.64 -19.47 20.95
N THR A 188 -5.85 -19.42 20.41
CA THR A 188 -6.08 -19.75 19.00
C THR A 188 -5.60 -18.63 18.08
N ILE A 189 -5.45 -18.94 16.79
CA ILE A 189 -5.03 -17.97 15.77
C ILE A 189 -6.20 -17.72 14.81
N GLU A 190 -6.60 -16.46 14.69
CA GLU A 190 -7.43 -16.00 13.57
C GLU A 190 -6.53 -15.43 12.48
N SER A 191 -6.77 -15.81 11.22
CA SER A 191 -5.93 -15.42 10.09
C SER A 191 -6.72 -14.77 8.96
N TYR A 192 -6.11 -13.80 8.30
CA TYR A 192 -6.70 -13.07 7.17
C TYR A 192 -5.76 -13.13 5.97
N LEU A 193 -6.24 -13.67 4.85
CA LEU A 193 -5.56 -13.61 3.56
C LEU A 193 -5.96 -12.34 2.84
N ILE A 194 -4.97 -11.50 2.50
CA ILE A 194 -5.16 -10.18 1.92
C ILE A 194 -4.52 -10.14 0.54
N THR A 195 -5.31 -9.83 -0.49
CA THR A 195 -4.80 -9.65 -1.86
C THR A 195 -4.58 -8.17 -2.17
N LEU A 196 -3.60 -7.92 -3.01
CA LEU A 196 -3.22 -6.58 -3.41
C LEU A 196 -3.99 -6.12 -4.65
N PRO A 197 -4.30 -4.82 -4.78
CA PRO A 197 -5.04 -4.32 -5.94
C PRO A 197 -4.16 -4.32 -7.19
N LYS A 198 -4.81 -4.29 -8.37
CA LYS A 198 -4.11 -3.95 -9.61
C LYS A 198 -3.98 -2.45 -9.73
N LEU A 199 -2.92 -2.00 -10.38
CA LEU A 199 -2.68 -0.59 -10.61
C LEU A 199 -2.50 -0.29 -12.09
N ARG A 200 -2.85 0.93 -12.44
CA ARG A 200 -2.67 1.52 -13.76
C ARG A 200 -1.92 2.83 -13.56
N ILE A 201 -0.82 3.00 -14.29
CA ILE A 201 -0.09 4.26 -14.34
C ILE A 201 -0.56 5.01 -15.58
N GLU A 202 -1.18 6.16 -15.35
CA GLU A 202 -1.68 7.08 -16.37
C GLU A 202 -0.78 8.32 -16.47
N GLY A 203 -1.11 9.26 -17.36
CA GLY A 203 -0.45 10.58 -17.39
C GLY A 203 0.97 10.62 -17.96
N LEU A 204 1.54 9.47 -18.37
CA LEU A 204 2.87 9.38 -18.98
C LEU A 204 3.01 10.27 -20.23
N TRP A 205 2.01 10.36 -21.10
CA TRP A 205 2.13 11.22 -22.29
C TRP A 205 2.17 12.72 -21.97
N MET A 206 1.64 13.10 -20.80
CA MET A 206 1.64 14.47 -20.29
C MET A 206 2.82 14.74 -19.35
N ALA A 207 3.76 13.79 -19.21
CA ALA A 207 4.88 13.88 -18.28
C ALA A 207 4.50 14.07 -16.79
N SER A 208 3.26 13.76 -16.44
CA SER A 208 2.76 13.81 -15.07
C SER A 208 2.13 12.46 -14.72
N PRO A 209 2.96 11.43 -14.44
CA PRO A 209 2.46 10.11 -14.13
C PRO A 209 1.73 10.07 -12.78
N TYR A 210 0.60 9.36 -12.74
CA TYR A 210 -0.19 9.12 -11.52
C TYR A 210 -0.72 7.68 -11.47
N ILE A 211 -1.04 7.21 -10.27
CA ILE A 211 -1.53 5.84 -10.03
C ILE A 211 -3.06 5.84 -9.92
N GLU A 212 -3.70 4.96 -10.70
CA GLU A 212 -5.08 4.55 -10.47
C GLU A 212 -5.13 3.11 -9.96
N LEU A 213 -5.79 2.90 -8.82
CA LEU A 213 -6.14 1.56 -8.36
C LEU A 213 -7.32 1.04 -9.16
N THR A 214 -7.26 -0.25 -9.51
CA THR A 214 -8.24 -0.90 -10.37
C THR A 214 -8.55 -2.30 -9.84
N GLU A 215 -9.71 -2.82 -10.26
CA GLU A 215 -10.23 -4.12 -9.85
C GLU A 215 -10.42 -4.22 -8.33
N ASN A 216 -10.22 -5.42 -7.76
CA ASN A 216 -10.64 -5.74 -6.41
C ASN A 216 -9.46 -6.21 -5.55
N SER A 217 -9.52 -5.84 -4.27
CA SER A 217 -8.80 -6.52 -3.20
C SER A 217 -9.74 -7.38 -2.38
N HIS A 218 -9.22 -8.48 -1.84
CA HIS A 218 -9.97 -9.40 -1.01
C HIS A 218 -9.30 -9.53 0.35
N ILE A 219 -10.12 -9.53 1.41
CA ILE A 219 -9.69 -9.87 2.77
C ILE A 219 -10.56 -11.06 3.22
N GLN A 220 -9.98 -12.25 3.24
CA GLN A 220 -10.66 -13.48 3.64
C GLN A 220 -10.20 -13.89 5.04
N SER A 221 -11.12 -13.93 6.01
CA SER A 221 -10.83 -14.41 7.37
C SER A 221 -11.10 -15.92 7.51
N SER A 222 -10.33 -16.57 8.39
CA SER A 222 -10.58 -17.93 8.87
C SER A 222 -11.88 -18.05 9.67
N SER A 223 -12.41 -16.95 10.20
CA SER A 223 -13.72 -16.92 10.88
C SER A 223 -14.91 -16.96 9.92
N GLY A 224 -14.68 -16.94 8.61
CA GLY A 224 -15.73 -17.05 7.59
C GLY A 224 -16.23 -15.72 7.03
N TYR A 225 -15.74 -14.59 7.55
CA TYR A 225 -15.95 -13.28 6.95
C TYR A 225 -15.10 -13.08 5.69
N HIS A 226 -15.67 -12.43 4.69
CA HIS A 226 -15.03 -12.08 3.42
C HIS A 226 -15.38 -10.65 3.04
N THR A 227 -14.34 -9.81 2.91
CA THR A 227 -14.47 -8.46 2.39
C THR A 227 -13.92 -8.38 0.96
N VAL A 228 -14.67 -7.74 0.07
CA VAL A 228 -14.22 -7.34 -1.27
C VAL A 228 -14.14 -5.82 -1.30
N LEU A 229 -12.98 -5.26 -1.61
CA LEU A 229 -12.80 -3.83 -1.88
C LEU A 229 -12.76 -3.64 -3.39
N GLU A 230 -13.64 -2.81 -3.93
CA GLU A 230 -13.71 -2.46 -5.35
C GLU A 230 -13.14 -1.05 -5.57
N PHE A 231 -12.10 -0.95 -6.39
CA PHE A 231 -11.45 0.32 -6.71
C PHE A 231 -12.03 0.90 -8.01
N LYS A 232 -12.60 2.11 -7.94
CA LYS A 232 -13.26 2.78 -9.09
C LYS A 232 -12.50 4.04 -9.49
N GLY A 233 -11.94 4.04 -10.70
CA GLY A 233 -11.05 5.09 -11.22
C GLY A 233 -11.74 6.13 -12.11
N LYS A 234 -11.79 7.37 -11.61
CA LYS A 234 -11.40 8.62 -12.29
C LYS A 234 -10.94 9.60 -11.21
N GLY A 235 -9.62 9.67 -10.98
CA GLY A 235 -8.94 10.77 -10.25
C GLY A 235 -9.31 11.07 -8.78
N THR A 236 -10.22 10.33 -8.13
CA THR A 236 -10.72 10.65 -6.76
C THR A 236 -10.42 9.58 -5.70
N GLY A 237 -9.86 8.43 -6.09
CA GLY A 237 -9.47 7.38 -5.13
C GLY A 237 -10.63 6.67 -4.44
N LYS A 238 -11.81 6.58 -5.08
CA LYS A 238 -13.01 5.94 -4.51
C LYS A 238 -12.84 4.45 -4.31
N VAL A 239 -13.09 3.99 -3.08
CA VAL A 239 -13.09 2.58 -2.68
C VAL A 239 -14.47 2.22 -2.16
N ASP A 240 -15.19 1.38 -2.90
CA ASP A 240 -16.40 0.70 -2.40
C ASP A 240 -16.01 -0.63 -1.76
N TRP A 241 -16.79 -1.16 -0.81
CA TRP A 241 -16.51 -2.49 -0.27
C TRP A 241 -17.76 -3.22 0.20
N ASN A 242 -17.76 -4.55 0.10
CA ASN A 242 -18.85 -5.40 0.59
C ASN A 242 -18.30 -6.46 1.54
N ASN A 243 -19.02 -6.71 2.65
CA ASN A 243 -18.70 -7.78 3.59
C ASN A 243 -19.74 -8.88 3.52
N LYS A 244 -19.30 -10.13 3.56
CA LYS A 244 -20.18 -11.29 3.63
C LYS A 244 -19.67 -12.27 4.67
N HIS A 245 -20.57 -12.72 5.55
CA HIS A 245 -20.32 -13.88 6.38
C HIS A 245 -20.85 -15.14 5.68
N ARG A 246 -20.22 -16.29 5.90
CA ARG A 246 -20.66 -17.56 5.30
C ARG A 246 -22.14 -17.80 5.63
N GLY A 247 -22.97 -17.96 4.59
CA GLY A 247 -24.40 -18.25 4.71
C GLY A 247 -25.34 -17.05 4.91
N SER A 248 -24.83 -15.80 4.96
CA SER A 248 -25.67 -14.60 5.05
C SER A 248 -25.83 -13.90 3.69
N GLN A 249 -26.88 -13.07 3.53
CA GLN A 249 -26.88 -12.04 2.49
C GLN A 249 -25.67 -11.12 2.68
N ALA A 250 -25.15 -10.58 1.57
CA ALA A 250 -24.07 -9.61 1.64
C ALA A 250 -24.62 -8.30 2.21
N ASP A 251 -24.03 -7.82 3.30
CA ASP A 251 -24.30 -6.45 3.73
C ASP A 251 -23.46 -5.54 2.83
N SER A 252 -24.12 -4.95 1.83
CA SER A 252 -23.47 -4.00 0.93
C SER A 252 -23.37 -2.63 1.59
N PHE A 253 -22.15 -2.10 1.70
CA PHE A 253 -21.92 -0.76 2.25
C PHE A 253 -21.15 0.08 1.23
N SER A 254 -21.70 1.22 0.84
CA SER A 254 -20.99 2.19 0.00
C SER A 254 -20.47 3.33 0.88
N PRO A 255 -19.30 3.21 1.55
CA PRO A 255 -18.66 4.40 2.05
C PRO A 255 -18.12 5.21 0.87
N PHE A 256 -18.34 6.52 0.88
CA PHE A 256 -17.57 7.41 0.06
C PHE A 256 -16.18 7.51 0.67
N PHE A 257 -15.17 7.01 -0.03
CA PHE A 257 -13.77 7.13 0.38
C PHE A 257 -13.03 7.98 -0.66
N GLY A 258 -12.84 9.28 -0.44
CA GLY A 258 -11.80 10.00 -1.15
C GLY A 258 -10.44 9.62 -0.55
N MET A 259 -9.37 9.53 -1.34
CA MET A 259 -8.00 9.38 -0.78
C MET A 259 -7.58 10.56 0.14
N ASP A 260 -8.37 11.64 0.12
CA ASP A 260 -8.27 12.81 1.01
C ASP A 260 -9.23 12.77 2.20
N ASP A 261 -10.19 11.85 2.23
CA ASP A 261 -11.19 11.77 3.29
C ASP A 261 -10.70 10.87 4.43
N GLU A 262 -10.45 11.48 5.59
CA GLU A 262 -10.07 10.79 6.84
C GLU A 262 -11.25 10.08 7.53
N GLN A 263 -12.23 9.54 6.78
CA GLN A 263 -13.46 8.99 7.36
C GLN A 263 -13.89 7.66 6.72
N VAL A 264 -14.15 6.66 7.55
CA VAL A 264 -14.80 5.40 7.17
C VAL A 264 -16.22 5.41 7.75
N ILE A 265 -17.26 5.07 6.96
CA ILE A 265 -18.62 4.88 7.48
C ILE A 265 -18.90 3.37 7.59
N PHE A 266 -19.22 2.90 8.80
CA PHE A 266 -19.64 1.52 9.06
C PHE A 266 -21.00 1.52 9.75
N ARG A 267 -22.00 0.84 9.18
CA ARG A 267 -23.40 0.80 9.69
C ARG A 267 -23.94 2.20 10.07
N GLY A 268 -23.69 3.21 9.23
CA GLY A 268 -24.11 4.59 9.48
C GLY A 268 -23.30 5.36 10.54
N ARG A 269 -22.29 4.75 11.18
CA ARG A 269 -21.39 5.43 12.12
C ARG A 269 -20.11 5.89 11.42
N ARG A 270 -19.76 7.16 11.60
CA ARG A 270 -18.49 7.75 11.13
C ARG A 270 -17.33 7.30 12.05
N ILE A 271 -16.31 6.70 11.45
CA ILE A 271 -15.04 6.32 12.07
C ILE A 271 -13.98 7.28 11.49
N HIS A 272 -13.39 8.13 12.33
CA HIS A 272 -12.36 9.08 11.91
C HIS A 272 -10.97 8.44 11.93
N LEU A 273 -10.23 8.56 10.83
CA LEU A 273 -8.83 8.18 10.68
C LEU A 273 -7.94 9.34 11.14
N ARG A 274 -7.71 9.52 12.45
CA ARG A 274 -6.83 10.60 12.92
C ARG A 274 -5.37 10.33 12.51
N ARG A 275 -4.70 11.25 11.79
CA ARG A 275 -3.23 11.29 11.69
C ARG A 275 -2.63 12.57 12.30
N ARG A 276 -1.58 12.38 13.12
CA ARG A 276 -0.42 13.30 13.22
C ARG A 276 0.82 12.41 13.19
N TYR A 277 1.63 12.50 12.13
CA TYR A 277 2.95 11.86 12.10
C TYR A 277 3.98 12.84 11.55
N THR A 278 5.09 12.97 12.28
CA THR A 278 6.34 13.58 11.81
C THR A 278 7.35 12.44 11.71
N VAL A 279 7.86 12.18 10.50
CA VAL A 279 8.98 11.23 10.31
C VAL A 279 10.27 12.00 10.57
N SER A 280 10.95 11.74 11.69
CA SER A 280 12.30 12.26 11.90
C SER A 280 13.31 11.30 11.25
N ARG A 281 14.00 11.78 10.21
CA ARG A 281 15.24 11.14 9.75
C ARG A 281 16.31 11.45 10.79
N ARG A 282 16.83 10.45 11.50
CA ARG A 282 18.11 10.59 12.21
C ARG A 282 19.23 10.41 11.19
N SER A 283 19.82 11.50 10.75
CA SER A 283 21.18 11.46 10.18
C SER A 283 22.13 11.05 11.29
N HIS A 284 22.91 9.99 11.08
CA HIS A 284 24.08 9.75 11.92
C HIS A 284 25.06 10.91 11.71
N PRO A 285 25.60 11.53 12.77
CA PRO A 285 26.76 12.38 12.62
C PRO A 285 27.95 11.50 12.21
N GLY A 286 28.63 11.90 11.14
CA GLY A 286 29.94 11.36 10.78
C GLY A 286 31.04 11.89 11.68
#